data_AF-A0A380E266-F1
#
_entry.id   AF-A0A380E266-F1
#
_cell.length_a   1.000
_cell.length_b   1.000
_cell.length_c   1.000
_cell.angle_alpha   90.00
_cell.angle_beta   90.00
_cell.angle_gamma   90.00
#
_symmetry.space_group_name_H-M   'P 1'
#
loop_
_entity.id
_entity.type
_entity.pdbx_description
1 polymer ?
#
loop_
_entity_poly.entity_id
_entity_poly.type
_entity_poly.pdbx_seq_one_letter_code
_entity_poly.pdbx_strand_id
1 'polypeptide(L)'
;MKSNILDIGCGTGSLTVQLEALGDVTGMDLSVDMLTVAAQKSANVNWLEGDMTSFDLQQQFDIITIFCDSLNYLQDETAVIETFINVLSSSD
;
A
#
# COMPACT_ATOMS: atom_id res chain seq x y z
N MET A 1 -18.71 2.56 10.23
CA MET A 1 -17.63 1.56 10.21
C MET A 1 -16.32 2.31 10.04
N LYS A 2 -15.22 1.79 10.56
CA LYS A 2 -13.89 2.27 10.15
C LYS A 2 -13.63 1.77 8.74
N SER A 3 -12.96 2.58 7.90
CA SER A 3 -12.58 2.16 6.55
C SER A 3 -11.37 1.24 6.58
N ASN A 4 -11.34 0.23 5.73
CA ASN A 4 -10.14 -0.55 5.44
C ASN A 4 -9.32 0.20 4.38
N ILE A 5 -8.05 0.50 4.68
CA ILE A 5 -7.21 1.35 3.83
C ILE A 5 -5.94 0.61 3.44
N LEU A 6 -5.60 0.63 2.15
CA LEU A 6 -4.33 0.14 1.61
C LEU A 6 -3.49 1.32 1.09
N ASP A 7 -2.22 1.40 1.49
CA ASP A 7 -1.22 2.30 0.94
C ASP A 7 -0.15 1.49 0.22
N ILE A 8 -0.12 1.57 -1.12
CA ILE A 8 0.79 0.81 -1.99
C ILE A 8 2.02 1.66 -2.31
N GLY A 9 3.20 1.06 -2.17
CA GLY A 9 4.46 1.80 -2.24
C GLY A 9 4.58 2.78 -1.09
N CYS A 10 4.24 2.32 0.13
CA CYS A 10 4.15 3.14 1.34
C CYS A 10 5.51 3.66 1.84
N GLY A 11 6.60 3.12 1.31
CA GLY A 11 7.97 3.45 1.67
C GLY A 11 8.22 3.33 3.17
N THR A 12 8.77 4.39 3.78
CA THR A 12 9.01 4.41 5.23
C THR A 12 7.77 4.72 6.06
N GLY A 13 6.58 4.80 5.46
CA GLY A 13 5.30 4.88 6.18
C GLY A 13 4.90 6.24 6.75
N SER A 14 5.57 7.35 6.39
CA SER A 14 5.30 8.68 6.99
C SER A 14 3.89 9.21 6.70
N LEU A 15 3.33 8.92 5.53
CA LEU A 15 1.95 9.26 5.18
C LEU A 15 0.98 8.19 5.65
N THR A 16 1.35 6.92 5.52
CA THR A 16 0.56 5.75 5.93
C THR A 16 0.11 5.83 7.39
N VAL A 17 1.01 6.20 8.31
CA VAL A 17 0.68 6.38 9.74
C VAL A 17 -0.40 7.45 9.98
N GLN A 18 -0.49 8.47 9.12
CA GLN A 18 -1.52 9.49 9.26
C GLN A 18 -2.91 8.97 8.88
N LEU A 19 -2.98 7.91 8.05
CA LEU A 19 -4.24 7.28 7.67
C LEU A 19 -4.89 6.50 8.82
N GLU A 20 -4.16 6.18 9.89
CA GLU A 20 -4.71 5.50 11.09
C GLU A 20 -5.87 6.29 11.73
N ALA A 21 -5.92 7.61 11.53
CA ALA A 21 -7.02 8.45 11.98
C ALA A 21 -8.34 8.18 11.22
N LEU A 22 -8.27 7.54 10.05
CA LEU A 22 -9.40 7.27 9.16
C LEU A 22 -9.91 5.83 9.25
N GLY A 23 -9.04 4.88 9.66
CA GLY A 23 -9.44 3.49 9.74
C GLY A 23 -8.29 2.50 9.99
N ASP A 24 -8.52 1.25 9.60
CA ASP A 24 -7.55 0.17 9.75
C ASP A 24 -6.67 0.11 8.50
N VAL A 25 -5.35 0.27 8.69
CA VAL A 25 -4.41 0.57 7.60
C VAL A 25 -3.47 -0.60 7.34
N THR A 26 -3.33 -0.96 6.08
CA THR A 26 -2.27 -1.82 5.56
C THR A 26 -1.33 -0.98 4.70
N GLY A 27 -0.03 -1.01 5.00
CA GLY A 27 1.02 -0.40 4.17
C GLY A 27 1.82 -1.48 3.46
N MET A 28 1.89 -1.42 2.14
CA MET A 28 2.63 -2.38 1.32
C MET A 28 3.79 -1.69 0.59
N ASP A 29 4.97 -2.27 0.61
CA ASP A 29 6.12 -1.78 -0.16
C ASP A 29 7.00 -2.95 -0.63
N LEU A 30 7.69 -2.79 -1.75
CA LEU A 30 8.63 -3.81 -2.25
C LEU A 30 9.91 -3.87 -1.39
N SER A 31 10.25 -2.79 -0.69
CA SER A 31 11.48 -2.68 0.09
C SER A 31 11.28 -3.07 1.56
N VAL A 32 11.78 -4.25 1.93
CA VAL A 32 11.85 -4.71 3.32
C VAL A 32 12.63 -3.74 4.22
N ASP A 33 13.66 -3.08 3.68
CA ASP A 33 14.43 -2.09 4.42
C ASP A 33 13.57 -0.86 4.78
N MET A 34 12.74 -0.39 3.85
CA MET A 34 11.81 0.71 4.12
C MET A 34 10.73 0.30 5.12
N LEU A 35 10.18 -0.92 4.99
CA LEU A 35 9.20 -1.46 5.93
C LEU A 35 9.77 -1.64 7.34
N THR A 36 11.05 -1.98 7.46
CA THR A 36 11.74 -2.05 8.76
C THR A 36 11.73 -0.68 9.46
N VAL A 37 11.93 0.41 8.71
CA VAL A 37 11.82 1.77 9.24
C VAL A 37 10.35 2.14 9.53
N ALA A 38 9.41 1.73 8.68
CA ALA A 38 7.99 2.00 8.84
C ALA A 38 7.42 1.34 10.12
N ALA A 39 7.79 0.09 10.39
CA ALA A 39 7.38 -0.66 11.58
C ALA A 39 7.83 -0.02 12.90
N GLN A 40 8.90 0.78 12.88
CA GLN A 40 9.33 1.55 14.05
C GLN A 40 8.43 2.76 14.34
N LYS A 41 7.66 3.24 13.35
CA LYS A 41 6.79 4.43 13.49
C LYS A 41 5.42 4.09 14.03
N SER A 42 4.86 2.92 13.70
CA SER A 42 3.57 2.49 14.20
C SER A 42 3.46 0.97 14.25
N ALA A 43 2.91 0.49 15.37
CA ALA A 43 2.56 -0.92 15.57
C ALA A 43 1.10 -1.22 15.22
N ASN A 44 0.28 -0.22 14.88
CA ASN A 44 -1.13 -0.45 14.52
C ASN A 44 -1.34 -0.58 13.01
N VAL A 45 -0.39 -0.13 12.19
CA VAL A 45 -0.40 -0.36 10.75
C VAL A 45 0.09 -1.79 10.47
N ASN A 46 -0.63 -2.49 9.60
CA ASN A 46 -0.19 -3.78 9.08
C ASN A 46 0.82 -3.55 7.94
N TRP A 47 2.10 -3.79 8.19
CA TRP A 47 3.17 -3.58 7.20
C TRP A 47 3.46 -4.88 6.44
N LEU A 48 3.36 -4.84 5.11
CA LEU A 48 3.51 -6.01 4.24
C LEU A 48 4.54 -5.76 3.13
N GLU A 49 5.39 -6.75 2.87
CA GLU A 49 6.20 -6.77 1.65
C GLU A 49 5.31 -7.17 0.47
N GLY A 50 5.37 -6.43 -0.64
CA GLY A 50 4.62 -6.78 -1.84
C GLY A 50 4.98 -5.94 -3.07
N ASP A 51 4.77 -6.55 -4.23
CA ASP A 51 4.92 -5.90 -5.54
C ASP A 51 3.57 -5.34 -5.99
N MET A 52 3.50 -4.05 -6.32
CA MET A 52 2.27 -3.40 -6.76
C MET A 52 1.73 -3.97 -8.08
N THR A 53 2.57 -4.61 -8.90
CA THR A 53 2.20 -5.26 -10.16
C THR A 53 1.62 -6.67 -9.96
N SER A 54 1.82 -7.28 -8.78
CA SER A 54 1.37 -8.64 -8.49
C SER A 54 1.17 -8.85 -7.00
N PHE A 55 -0.07 -8.67 -6.52
CA PHE A 55 -0.43 -8.91 -5.13
C PHE A 55 -1.84 -9.49 -4.99
N ASP A 56 -2.03 -10.34 -3.98
CA ASP A 56 -3.35 -10.82 -3.53
C ASP A 56 -3.36 -10.83 -2.00
N LEU A 57 -4.09 -9.89 -1.41
CA LEU A 57 -4.19 -9.73 0.04
C LEU A 57 -5.39 -10.46 0.63
N GLN A 58 -6.19 -11.16 -0.18
CA GLN A 58 -7.42 -11.86 0.24
C GLN A 58 -8.38 -11.00 1.07
N GLN A 59 -8.33 -9.68 0.84
CA GLN A 59 -9.05 -8.65 1.56
C GLN A 59 -9.44 -7.55 0.56
N GLN A 60 -10.63 -6.96 0.75
CA GLN A 60 -11.05 -5.77 0.02
C GLN A 60 -10.86 -4.51 0.87
N PHE A 61 -10.62 -3.39 0.19
CA PHE A 61 -10.32 -2.10 0.78
C PHE A 61 -11.30 -1.04 0.28
N ASP A 62 -11.78 -0.20 1.21
CA ASP A 62 -12.63 0.96 0.90
C ASP A 62 -11.82 2.09 0.24
N ILE A 63 -10.53 2.19 0.59
CA ILE A 63 -9.62 3.23 0.11
C ILE A 63 -8.28 2.60 -0.25
N ILE A 64 -7.80 2.84 -1.46
CA ILE A 64 -6.46 2.46 -1.91
C ILE A 64 -5.71 3.74 -2.31
N THR A 65 -4.50 3.90 -1.79
CA THR A 65 -3.62 5.05 -2.05
C THR A 65 -2.30 4.59 -2.65
N ILE A 66 -1.77 5.41 -3.56
CA ILE A 66 -0.41 5.30 -4.11
C ILE A 66 0.17 6.70 -4.06
N PHE A 67 0.91 7.03 -2.99
CA PHE A 67 1.38 8.39 -2.78
C PHE A 67 2.66 8.73 -3.55
N CYS A 68 2.89 10.03 -3.71
CA CYS A 68 4.11 10.61 -4.25
C CYS A 68 4.48 10.03 -5.63
N ASP A 69 5.67 9.42 -5.73
CA ASP A 69 6.25 8.95 -6.98
C ASP A 69 6.25 7.42 -7.09
N SER A 70 5.52 6.70 -6.23
CA SER A 70 5.60 5.23 -6.16
C SER A 70 5.25 4.56 -7.50
N LEU A 71 4.28 5.10 -8.24
CA LEU A 71 3.93 4.60 -9.58
C LEU A 71 5.01 4.89 -10.64
N ASN A 72 5.84 5.92 -10.44
CA ASN A 72 6.89 6.32 -11.39
C ASN A 72 8.11 5.38 -11.38
N TYR A 73 8.18 4.42 -10.46
CA TYR A 73 9.23 3.38 -10.47
C TYR A 73 8.95 2.26 -11.48
N LEU A 74 7.73 2.17 -12.01
CA LEU A 74 7.37 1.17 -13.01
C LEU A 74 8.02 1.51 -14.36
N GLN A 75 8.61 0.50 -15.00
CA GLN A 75 9.45 0.70 -16.19
C GLN A 75 8.65 0.97 -17.46
N ASP A 76 7.41 0.48 -17.54
CA ASP A 76 6.58 0.56 -18.72
C ASP A 76 5.08 0.67 -18.39
N GLU A 77 4.30 0.95 -19.42
CA GLU A 77 2.85 1.09 -19.34
C GLU A 77 2.15 -0.22 -18.95
N THR A 78 2.72 -1.38 -19.30
CA THR A 78 2.14 -2.68 -18.96
C THR A 78 2.15 -2.88 -17.46
N ALA A 79 3.27 -2.59 -16.79
CA ALA A 79 3.37 -2.68 -15.33
C ALA A 79 2.39 -1.72 -14.62
N VAL A 80 2.17 -0.53 -15.18
CA VAL A 80 1.17 0.42 -14.67
C VAL A 80 -0.25 -0.17 -14.77
N ILE A 81 -0.61 -0.74 -15.93
CA ILE A 81 -1.90 -1.38 -16.13
C ILE A 81 -2.09 -2.56 -15.19
N GLU A 82 -1.09 -3.42 -15.03
CA GLU A 82 -1.12 -4.54 -14.10
C GLU A 82 -1.36 -4.07 -12.66
N THR A 83 -0.71 -2.99 -12.24
CA THR A 83 -0.94 -2.37 -10.94
C THR A 83 -2.42 -1.98 -10.76
N PHE A 84 -3.02 -1.29 -11.74
CA PHE A 84 -4.44 -0.92 -11.68
C PHE A 84 -5.38 -2.13 -11.72
N ILE A 85 -5.03 -3.21 -12.40
CA ILE A 85 -5.82 -4.45 -12.38
C ILE A 85 -5.86 -5.04 -10.96
N ASN A 86 -4.72 -5.13 -10.27
CA ASN A 86 -4.67 -5.63 -8.90
C ASN A 86 -5.39 -4.69 -7.90
N VAL A 87 -5.31 -3.38 -8.12
CA VAL A 87 -6.08 -2.39 -7.33
C VAL A 87 -7.58 -2.64 -7.50
N LEU A 88 -8.06 -2.81 -8.73
CA LEU A 88 -9.48 -3.06 -9.01
C LEU A 88 -9.98 -4.39 -8.43
N SER A 89 -9.15 -5.43 -8.42
CA SER A 89 -9.52 -6.72 -7.82
C SER A 89 -9.56 -6.69 -6.28
N SER A 90 -8.98 -5.66 -5.67
CA SER A 90 -8.87 -5.51 -4.21
C SER A 90 -9.73 -4.38 -3.64
N SER A 91 -10.56 -3.73 -4.47
CA SER A 91 -11.44 -2.63 -4.06
C SER A 91 -12.87 -3.13 -3.80
N ASP A 92 -13.53 -2.63 -2.76
CA ASP A 92 -14.96 -2.89 -2.46
C ASP A 92 -15.95 -2.12 -3.36
#